data_AF-A0A5E4LI68-F1
#
_entry.id   AF-A0A5E4LI68-F1
#
_cell.length_a   1.000
_cell.length_b   1.000
_cell.length_c   1.000
_cell.angle_alpha   90.00
_cell.angle_beta   90.00
_cell.angle_gamma   90.00
#
_symmetry.space_group_name_H-M   'P 1'
#
loop_
_entity.id
_entity.type
_entity.pdbx_description
1 polymer ?
#
loop_
_entity_poly.entity_id
_entity_poly.type
_entity_poly.pdbx_seq_one_letter_code
_entity_poly.pdbx_strand_id
1 'polypeptide(L)'
;MPYCQACGSMIDEYDSGYYARNMLCIPCYGRKSSEVESIGCARCGTRVRKYESRERQGRQYCNYCYNELSRVERLPVCLVCHERIEGWQKAQKLPDGRMAHESCLRERKGDARRLMEEGERKAAKEGEGSGTILGAVMNKIVSVLR
;
A
#
# COMPACT_ATOMS: atom_id res chain seq x y z
N MET A 1 23.81 28.44 27.20
CA MET A 1 24.41 28.49 25.85
C MET A 1 24.42 27.10 25.24
N PRO A 2 23.79 26.90 24.07
CA PRO A 2 23.83 25.63 23.35
C PRO A 2 25.21 25.38 22.74
N TYR A 3 25.63 24.11 22.72
CA TYR A 3 26.90 23.66 22.14
C TYR A 3 26.65 22.56 21.11
N CYS A 4 27.42 22.57 20.03
CA CYS A 4 27.37 21.51 19.02
C CYS A 4 27.79 20.17 19.63
N GLN A 5 26.95 19.14 19.54
CA GLN A 5 27.24 17.81 20.10
C GLN A 5 28.38 17.06 19.38
N ALA A 6 28.77 17.48 18.17
CA ALA A 6 29.83 16.82 17.41
C ALA A 6 31.22 17.46 17.64
N CYS A 7 31.32 18.79 17.69
CA CYS A 7 32.61 19.48 17.75
C CYS A 7 32.80 20.36 19.00
N GLY A 8 31.80 20.47 19.87
CA GLY A 8 31.87 21.28 21.10
C GLY A 8 31.84 22.79 20.87
N SER A 9 31.74 23.27 19.63
CA SER A 9 31.66 24.71 19.35
C SER A 9 30.39 25.32 19.96
N MET A 10 30.54 26.50 20.56
CA MET A 10 29.41 27.30 21.01
C MET A 10 28.54 27.68 19.80
N ILE A 11 27.22 27.68 19.97
CA ILE A 11 26.27 28.11 18.95
C ILE A 11 25.66 29.42 19.39
N ASP A 12 25.87 30.46 18.58
CA ASP A 12 25.35 31.79 18.87
C ASP A 12 23.83 31.77 18.95
N GLU A 13 23.32 32.52 19.91
CA GLU A 13 21.90 32.60 20.27
C GLU A 13 21.10 33.33 19.18
N TYR A 14 20.72 32.61 18.12
CA TYR A 14 19.38 32.59 17.52
C TYR A 14 19.34 31.71 16.26
N ASP A 15 19.70 30.43 16.39
CA ASP A 15 19.53 29.48 15.29
C ASP A 15 18.27 28.65 15.53
N SER A 16 17.14 29.12 15.00
CA SER A 16 15.85 28.41 15.07
C SER A 16 15.90 27.01 14.45
N GLY A 17 16.88 26.74 13.59
CA GLY A 17 17.14 25.43 13.01
C GLY A 17 18.03 24.52 13.85
N TYR A 18 18.58 24.96 14.99
CA TYR A 18 19.51 24.19 15.81
C TYR A 18 18.95 22.82 16.24
N TYR A 19 17.73 22.80 16.75
CA TYR A 19 17.07 21.56 17.15
C TYR A 19 16.70 20.68 15.94
N ALA A 20 16.30 21.29 14.83
CA ALA A 20 16.01 20.57 13.58
C ALA A 20 17.24 19.87 12.98
N ARG A 21 18.45 20.34 13.32
CA ARG A 21 19.73 19.75 12.89
C ARG A 21 20.33 18.76 13.89
N ASN A 22 19.53 18.23 14.82
CA ASN A 22 19.96 17.31 15.87
C ASN A 22 21.08 17.90 16.75
N MET A 23 20.96 19.16 17.14
CA MET A 23 21.93 19.84 18.00
C MET A 23 23.34 19.92 17.40
N LEU A 24 23.42 20.06 16.07
CA LEU A 24 24.68 20.23 15.33
C LEU A 24 24.80 21.66 14.80
N CYS A 25 26.03 22.21 14.86
CA CYS A 25 26.35 23.43 14.12
C CYS A 25 26.23 23.20 12.61
N ILE A 26 26.00 24.27 11.85
CA ILE A 26 25.78 24.21 10.40
C ILE A 26 26.86 23.38 9.67
N PRO A 27 28.17 23.56 9.94
CA PRO A 27 29.21 22.75 9.32
C PRO A 27 29.14 21.26 9.65
N CYS A 28 28.93 20.90 10.93
CA CYS A 28 28.82 19.50 11.34
C CYS A 28 27.56 18.83 10.78
N TYR A 29 26.45 19.57 10.70
CA TYR A 29 25.24 19.08 10.04
C TYR A 29 25.47 18.83 8.55
N GLY A 30 26.16 19.72 7.84
CA GLY A 30 26.50 19.55 6.42
C GLY A 30 27.40 18.35 6.14
N ARG A 31 28.41 18.12 6.99
CA ARG A 31 29.24 16.90 6.91
C ARG A 31 28.43 15.64 7.18
N LYS A 32 27.67 15.62 8.27
CA LYS A 32 26.80 14.48 8.59
C LYS A 32 25.79 14.20 7.49
N SER A 33 25.21 15.22 6.87
CA SER A 33 24.22 15.04 5.80
C SER A 33 24.83 14.57 4.48
N SER A 34 26.08 14.93 4.19
CA SER A 34 26.82 14.46 3.02
C SER A 34 27.37 13.04 3.18
N GLU A 35 27.64 12.60 4.41
CA GLU A 35 27.98 11.20 4.72
C GLU A 35 26.81 10.23 4.55
N VAL A 36 25.56 10.71 4.60
CA VAL A 36 24.39 9.83 4.41
C VAL A 36 24.28 9.42 2.95
N GLU A 37 24.44 8.13 2.70
CA GLU A 37 24.17 7.54 1.38
C GLU A 37 22.77 7.95 0.88
N SER A 38 22.74 8.60 -0.28
CA SER A 38 21.50 8.98 -0.96
C SER A 38 21.31 8.14 -2.21
N ILE A 39 20.06 7.77 -2.47
CA ILE A 39 19.65 7.03 -3.65
C ILE A 39 18.53 7.76 -4.38
N GLY A 40 18.53 7.67 -5.71
CA GLY A 40 17.48 8.25 -6.54
C GLY A 40 16.23 7.37 -6.54
N CYS A 41 15.06 7.99 -6.38
CA CYS A 41 13.79 7.31 -6.61
C CYS A 41 13.66 6.93 -8.10
N ALA A 42 13.40 5.65 -8.38
CA ALA A 42 13.29 5.12 -9.74
C ALA A 42 12.09 5.69 -10.54
N ARG A 43 11.12 6.34 -9.88
CA ARG A 43 9.94 6.94 -10.53
C ARG A 43 10.06 8.44 -10.75
N CYS A 44 10.40 9.20 -9.71
CA CYS A 44 10.42 10.67 -9.77
C CYS A 44 11.83 11.29 -9.79
N GLY A 45 12.89 10.49 -9.65
CA GLY A 45 14.28 10.96 -9.63
C GLY A 45 14.72 11.67 -8.34
N THR A 46 13.80 11.99 -7.43
CA THR A 46 14.14 12.64 -6.15
C THR A 46 15.16 11.82 -5.36
N ARG A 47 16.24 12.47 -4.91
CA ARG A 47 17.24 11.85 -4.03
C ARG A 47 16.68 11.76 -2.62
N VAL A 48 16.64 10.55 -2.08
CA VAL A 48 16.25 10.28 -0.70
C VAL A 48 17.37 9.57 0.03
N ARG A 49 17.37 9.64 1.35
CA ARG A 49 18.34 8.88 2.15
C ARG A 49 18.05 7.38 1.96
N LYS A 50 19.09 6.57 1.81
CA LYS A 50 18.96 5.13 1.52
C LYS A 50 18.14 4.36 2.55
N TYR A 51 18.17 4.78 3.82
CA TYR A 51 17.35 4.15 4.87
C TYR A 51 15.87 4.59 4.85
N GLU A 52 15.54 5.67 4.13
CA GLU A 52 14.18 6.17 3.95
C GLU A 52 13.55 5.68 2.65
N SER A 53 14.34 5.12 1.73
CA SER A 53 13.82 4.52 0.50
C SER A 53 13.16 3.18 0.77
N ARG A 54 12.23 2.82 -0.11
CA ARG A 54 11.54 1.52 -0.11
C ARG A 54 11.92 0.77 -1.37
N GLU A 55 12.24 -0.50 -1.20
CA GLU A 55 12.55 -1.38 -2.32
C GLU A 55 11.29 -2.07 -2.85
N ARG A 56 11.19 -2.14 -4.18
CA ARG A 56 10.14 -2.89 -4.87
C ARG A 56 10.67 -3.42 -6.19
N GLN A 57 10.60 -4.75 -6.39
CA GLN A 57 11.08 -5.43 -7.61
C GLN A 57 12.52 -5.03 -7.97
N GLY A 58 13.41 -4.97 -6.97
CA GLY A 58 14.82 -4.59 -7.14
C GLY A 58 15.08 -3.11 -7.46
N ARG A 59 14.05 -2.25 -7.41
CA ARG A 59 14.18 -0.80 -7.61
C ARG A 59 13.86 -0.04 -6.33
N GLN A 60 14.52 1.09 -6.14
CA GLN A 60 14.37 1.94 -4.95
C GLN A 60 13.44 3.11 -5.24
N TYR A 61 12.54 3.41 -4.31
CA TYR A 61 11.54 4.46 -4.44
C TYR A 61 11.53 5.34 -3.19
N CYS A 62 11.18 6.62 -3.35
CA CYS A 62 10.80 7.43 -2.19
C CYS A 62 9.48 6.89 -1.58
N ASN A 63 9.26 7.18 -0.29
CA ASN A 63 8.06 6.71 0.42
C ASN A 63 6.76 7.08 -0.30
N TYR A 64 6.66 8.30 -0.84
CA TYR A 64 5.48 8.75 -1.57
C TYR A 64 5.19 7.88 -2.80
N CYS A 65 6.17 7.74 -3.71
CA CYS A 65 5.99 6.96 -4.93
C CYS A 65 5.73 5.47 -4.65
N TYR A 66 6.38 4.91 -3.63
CA TYR A 66 6.13 3.53 -3.20
C TYR A 66 4.68 3.34 -2.73
N ASN A 67 4.19 4.26 -1.90
CA ASN A 67 2.82 4.21 -1.38
C ASN A 67 1.78 4.40 -2.49
N GLU A 68 2.04 5.30 -3.44
CA GLU A 68 1.15 5.54 -4.56
C GLU A 68 1.07 4.31 -5.48
N LEU A 69 2.20 3.67 -5.80
CA LEU A 69 2.20 2.41 -6.56
C LEU A 69 1.43 1.30 -5.82
N SER A 70 1.66 1.18 -4.52
CA SER A 70 0.93 0.22 -3.68
C SER A 70 -0.57 0.52 -3.63
N ARG A 71 -0.95 1.80 -3.63
CA ARG A 71 -2.36 2.24 -3.68
C ARG A 71 -3.00 1.86 -5.00
N VAL A 72 -2.36 2.19 -6.13
CA VAL A 72 -2.88 1.91 -7.48
C VAL A 72 -3.12 0.41 -7.66
N GLU A 73 -2.21 -0.44 -7.19
CA GLU A 73 -2.35 -1.89 -7.33
C GLU A 73 -3.51 -2.49 -6.53
N ARG A 74 -3.83 -1.89 -5.38
CA ARG A 74 -4.96 -2.29 -4.53
C ARG A 74 -6.30 -1.81 -5.08
N LEU A 75 -6.31 -0.92 -6.07
CA LEU A 75 -7.56 -0.49 -6.68
C LEU A 75 -8.25 -1.68 -7.36
N PRO A 76 -9.56 -1.87 -7.10
CA PRO A 76 -10.31 -2.95 -7.73
C PRO A 76 -10.34 -2.73 -9.25
N VAL A 77 -10.30 -3.82 -10.00
CA VAL A 77 -10.37 -3.80 -11.47
C VAL A 77 -11.81 -4.03 -11.88
N CYS A 78 -12.33 -3.21 -12.81
CA CYS A 78 -13.66 -3.39 -13.36
C CYS A 78 -13.71 -4.69 -14.16
N LEU A 79 -14.71 -5.53 -13.86
CA LEU A 79 -14.91 -6.80 -14.56
C LEU A 79 -15.18 -6.64 -16.07
N VAL A 80 -15.71 -5.49 -16.50
CA VAL A 80 -16.20 -5.27 -17.87
C VAL A 80 -15.14 -4.63 -18.77
N CYS A 81 -14.55 -3.51 -18.35
CA CYS A 81 -13.53 -2.80 -19.15
C CYS A 81 -12.09 -3.17 -18.76
N HIS A 82 -11.89 -3.92 -17.67
CA HIS A 82 -10.57 -4.28 -17.13
C HIS A 82 -9.70 -3.09 -16.69
N GLU A 83 -10.29 -1.89 -16.56
CA GLU A 83 -9.61 -0.72 -16.00
C GLU A 83 -9.74 -0.68 -14.47
N ARG A 84 -8.78 -0.02 -13.81
CA ARG A 84 -8.81 0.18 -12.35
C ARG A 84 -9.88 1.20 -11.98
N ILE A 85 -10.64 0.89 -10.94
CA ILE A 85 -11.70 1.75 -10.41
C ILE A 85 -11.10 2.67 -9.36
N GLU A 86 -11.09 3.97 -9.64
CA GLU A 86 -10.65 4.99 -8.70
C GLU A 86 -11.73 5.34 -7.68
N GLY A 87 -11.35 5.84 -6.50
CA GLY A 87 -12.29 6.09 -5.39
C GLY A 87 -13.37 7.13 -5.67
N TRP A 88 -13.21 7.97 -6.69
CA TRP A 88 -14.22 8.96 -7.11
C TRP A 88 -15.20 8.41 -8.17
N GLN A 89 -14.92 7.25 -8.76
CA GLN A 89 -15.77 6.65 -9.79
C GLN A 89 -16.93 5.88 -9.14
N LYS A 90 -18.12 5.97 -9.73
CA LYS A 90 -19.26 5.15 -9.29
C LYS A 90 -19.05 3.70 -9.71
N ALA A 91 -19.04 2.80 -8.74
CA ALA A 91 -18.89 1.37 -8.94
C ALA A 91 -19.94 0.59 -8.16
N GLN A 92 -20.29 -0.57 -8.70
CA GLN A 92 -21.24 -1.49 -8.09
C GLN A 92 -20.53 -2.83 -7.82
N LYS A 93 -20.77 -3.38 -6.63
CA LYS A 93 -20.32 -4.72 -6.26
C LYS A 93 -21.33 -5.75 -6.79
N LEU A 94 -20.84 -6.72 -7.54
CA LEU A 94 -21.61 -7.83 -8.11
C LEU A 94 -21.82 -8.94 -7.06
N PRO A 95 -22.78 -9.87 -7.28
CA PRO A 95 -23.04 -10.99 -6.36
C PRO A 95 -21.82 -11.89 -6.10
N ASP A 96 -20.92 -12.00 -7.06
CA ASP A 96 -19.66 -12.76 -6.96
C ASP A 96 -18.54 -12.00 -6.20
N GLY A 97 -18.84 -10.81 -5.67
CA GLY A 97 -17.91 -9.97 -4.93
C GLY A 97 -17.00 -9.10 -5.79
N ARG A 98 -17.01 -9.26 -7.13
CA ARG A 98 -16.23 -8.41 -8.04
C ARG A 98 -16.87 -7.03 -8.20
N MET A 99 -16.11 -6.08 -8.72
CA MET A 99 -16.55 -4.69 -8.89
C MET A 99 -16.66 -4.36 -10.38
N ALA A 100 -17.60 -3.50 -10.74
CA ALA A 100 -17.69 -2.93 -12.09
C ALA A 100 -18.09 -1.45 -12.05
N HIS A 101 -17.63 -0.67 -13.02
CA HIS A 101 -18.11 0.71 -13.19
C HIS A 101 -19.60 0.71 -13.48
N GLU A 102 -20.31 1.67 -12.91
CA GLU A 102 -21.75 1.81 -13.14
C GLU A 102 -22.05 2.13 -14.62
N SER A 103 -21.20 2.90 -15.29
CA SER A 103 -21.30 3.19 -16.74
C SER A 103 -21.20 1.92 -17.58
N CYS A 104 -20.21 1.06 -17.29
CA CYS A 104 -20.01 -0.21 -18.00
C CYS A 104 -21.22 -1.13 -17.89
N LEU A 105 -21.87 -1.18 -16.72
CA LEU A 105 -23.08 -1.97 -16.52
C LEU A 105 -24.29 -1.39 -17.29
N ARG A 106 -24.40 -0.05 -17.40
CA ARG A 106 -25.51 0.59 -18.12
C ARG A 106 -25.39 0.51 -19.64
N GLU A 107 -24.18 0.57 -20.18
CA GLU A 107 -23.94 0.51 -21.62
C GLU A 107 -24.07 -0.91 -22.15
N ARG A 108 -23.67 -1.92 -21.35
CA ARG A 108 -23.73 -3.34 -21.73
C ARG A 108 -24.86 -4.10 -21.02
N LYS A 109 -26.09 -3.61 -21.10
CA LYS A 109 -27.25 -4.24 -20.43
C LYS A 109 -27.42 -5.74 -20.76
N GLY A 110 -27.02 -6.17 -21.96
CA GLY A 110 -27.03 -7.59 -22.35
C GLY A 110 -25.99 -8.44 -21.61
N ASP A 111 -24.74 -7.95 -21.52
CA ASP A 111 -23.65 -8.68 -20.86
C ASP A 111 -23.78 -8.63 -19.33
N ALA A 112 -24.26 -7.51 -18.77
CA ALA A 112 -24.43 -7.33 -17.33
C ALA A 112 -25.40 -8.35 -16.73
N ARG A 113 -26.53 -8.62 -17.39
CA ARG A 113 -27.49 -9.62 -16.94
C ARG A 113 -26.89 -11.02 -16.92
N ARG A 114 -26.16 -11.38 -17.99
CA ARG A 114 -25.48 -12.67 -18.10
C ARG A 114 -24.40 -12.84 -17.03
N LEU A 115 -23.62 -11.80 -16.75
CA LEU A 115 -22.60 -11.82 -15.68
C LEU A 115 -23.21 -11.96 -14.28
N MET A 116 -24.38 -11.35 -14.02
CA MET A 116 -25.10 -11.53 -12.74
C MET A 116 -25.64 -12.94 -12.59
N GLU A 117 -26.28 -13.49 -13.63
CA GLU A 117 -26.80 -14.88 -13.60
C GLU A 117 -25.67 -15.92 -13.47
N GLU A 118 -24.51 -15.71 -14.13
CA GLU A 118 -23.32 -16.56 -13.98
C GLU A 118 -22.69 -16.44 -12.58
N GLY A 119 -22.66 -15.24 -12.00
CA GLY A 119 -22.16 -14.98 -10.66
C GLY A 119 -23.00 -15.66 -9.57
N GLU A 120 -24.33 -15.57 -9.66
CA GLU A 120 -25.26 -16.22 -8.74
C GLU A 120 -25.14 -17.75 -8.79
N ARG A 121 -25.00 -18.33 -9.98
CA ARG A 121 -24.79 -19.78 -10.14
C ARG A 121 -23.49 -20.26 -9.50
N LYS A 122 -22.42 -19.45 -9.56
CA LYS A 122 -21.14 -19.79 -8.90
C LYS A 122 -21.23 -19.65 -7.38
N ALA A 123 -21.80 -18.55 -6.89
CA ALA A 123 -21.98 -18.32 -5.46
C ALA A 123 -22.85 -19.42 -4.81
N ALA A 124 -23.90 -19.88 -5.49
CA ALA A 124 -24.74 -20.99 -5.04
C ALA A 124 -23.94 -22.30 -4.92
N LYS A 125 -23.10 -22.62 -5.90
CA LYS A 125 -22.24 -23.83 -5.88
C LYS A 125 -21.19 -23.81 -4.78
N GLU A 126 -20.64 -22.64 -4.46
CA GLU A 126 -19.63 -22.49 -3.40
C GLU A 126 -20.27 -22.56 -1.99
N GLY A 127 -21.52 -22.12 -1.84
CA GLY A 127 -22.27 -22.22 -0.58
C GLY A 127 -22.59 -23.66 -0.15
N GLU A 128 -22.82 -24.58 -1.09
CA GLU A 128 -23.15 -25.98 -0.80
C GLU A 128 -21.92 -26.82 -0.38
N GLY A 129 -20.70 -26.41 -0.74
CA GLY A 129 -19.47 -27.17 -0.46
C GLY A 129 -18.80 -26.87 0.89
N SER A 130 -19.14 -25.77 1.55
CA SER A 130 -18.44 -25.33 2.78
C SER A 130 -19.03 -25.89 4.09
N GLY A 131 -20.18 -26.58 4.03
CA GLY A 131 -20.89 -27.07 5.23
C GLY A 131 -20.38 -28.39 5.82
N THR A 132 -19.61 -29.20 5.08
CA THR A 132 -19.26 -30.57 5.48
C THR A 132 -17.88 -30.75 6.11
N ILE A 133 -16.99 -29.73 6.10
CA ILE A 133 -15.62 -29.90 6.61
C ILE A 133 -15.50 -29.57 8.11
N LEU A 134 -16.34 -28.68 8.65
CA LEU A 134 -16.29 -28.32 10.08
C LEU A 134 -16.79 -29.43 11.02
N GLY A 135 -17.62 -30.36 10.54
CA GLY A 135 -18.08 -31.52 11.33
C GLY A 135 -17.03 -32.63 11.53
N ALA A 136 -16.02 -32.71 10.65
CA ALA A 136 -15.03 -33.79 10.68
C ALA A 136 -13.82 -33.51 11.60
N VAL A 137 -13.52 -32.24 11.89
CA VAL A 137 -12.34 -31.87 12.69
C VAL A 137 -12.62 -31.92 14.20
N MET A 138 -13.88 -31.72 14.64
CA MET A 138 -14.22 -31.80 16.08
C MET A 138 -14.19 -33.23 16.64
N ASN A 139 -14.33 -34.28 15.82
CA ASN A 139 -14.33 -35.66 16.32
C ASN A 139 -12.94 -36.30 16.46
N LYS A 140 -11.86 -35.66 15.97
CA LYS A 140 -10.49 -36.18 16.14
C LYS A 140 -9.81 -35.74 17.43
N ILE A 141 -10.23 -34.64 18.05
CA ILE A 141 -9.57 -34.08 19.25
C ILE A 141 -9.97 -34.83 20.54
N VAL A 142 -11.12 -35.51 20.57
CA VAL A 142 -11.59 -36.25 21.77
C VAL A 142 -10.92 -37.63 21.93
N SER A 143 -10.22 -38.14 20.91
CA SER A 143 -9.61 -39.48 20.95
C SER A 143 -8.18 -39.55 21.50
N VAL A 144 -7.53 -38.41 21.80
CA VAL A 144 -6.12 -38.35 22.25
C VAL A 144 -6.01 -38.08 23.78
N LEU A 145 -7.12 -38.05 24.51
CA LEU A 145 -7.17 -37.80 25.95
C LEU A 145 -7.70 -39.01 26.77
N ARG A 146 -7.53 -40.23 26.27
CA ARG A 146 -7.75 -41.46 27.05
C ARG A 146 -6.53 -42.36 27.00
#